data_AF-A0A2J0M6G5-F1
#
_entry.id   AF-A0A2J0M6G5-F1
#
_cell.length_a   1.000
_cell.length_b   1.000
_cell.length_c   1.000
_cell.angle_alpha   90.00
_cell.angle_beta   90.00
_cell.angle_gamma   90.00
#
_symmetry.space_group_name_H-M   'P 1'
#
loop_
_entity.id
_entity.type
_entity.pdbx_description
1 polymer ?
#
loop_
_entity_poly.entity_id
_entity_poly.type
_entity_poly.pdbx_seq_one_letter_code
_entity_poly.pdbx_strand_id
1 'polypeptide(L)'
;MTKYIWITISIIALILVFAYKQAPNEPDLEKPEEDIISDQIPTPEEGEPIVSESGNIKVTRPQKDTVATSPILVKGEARVFEGTFQIHLKDANGAILSEKTAMANAPDMGEFGSFGELIL
;
A
#
# COMPACT_ATOMS: atom_id res chain seq x y z
N MET A 1 22.32 35.31 44.87
CA MET A 1 21.92 34.59 43.64
C MET A 1 22.66 33.27 43.44
N THR A 2 23.89 33.10 43.94
CA THR A 2 24.68 31.85 43.83
C THR A 2 24.11 30.64 44.59
N LYS A 3 23.35 30.83 45.67
CA LYS A 3 22.79 29.73 46.48
C LYS A 3 21.76 28.87 45.73
N TYR A 4 20.98 29.47 44.81
CA TYR A 4 19.95 28.75 44.05
C TYR A 4 20.52 28.00 42.84
N ILE A 5 21.68 28.43 42.32
CA ILE A 5 22.38 27.77 41.20
C ILE A 5 22.82 26.35 41.59
N TRP A 6 23.34 26.16 42.81
CA TRP A 6 23.75 24.84 43.28
C TRP A 6 22.55 23.91 43.54
N ILE A 7 21.42 24.47 43.96
CA ILE A 7 20.17 23.73 44.16
C ILE A 7 19.62 23.26 42.80
N THR A 8 19.60 24.14 41.78
CA THR A 8 19.13 23.78 40.44
C THR A 8 20.03 22.73 39.77
N ILE A 9 21.35 22.85 39.92
CA ILE A 9 22.30 21.83 39.40
C ILE A 9 22.05 20.47 40.07
N SER A 10 21.82 20.46 41.39
CA SER A 10 21.54 19.23 42.12
C SER A 10 20.23 18.58 41.69
N ILE A 11 19.19 19.38 41.43
CA ILE A 11 17.89 18.89 40.94
C ILE A 11 18.03 18.32 39.52
N ILE A 12 18.73 19.01 38.62
CA ILE A 12 18.94 18.53 37.24
C ILE A 12 19.75 17.24 37.24
N ALA A 13 20.81 17.14 38.05
CA ALA A 13 21.59 15.92 38.19
C ALA A 13 20.73 14.76 38.71
N LEU A 14 19.85 15.01 39.68
CA LEU A 14 18.95 14.00 40.22
C LEU A 14 17.91 13.54 39.19
N ILE A 15 17.36 14.45 38.39
CA ILE A 15 16.44 14.13 37.29
C ILE A 15 17.15 13.26 36.24
N LEU A 16 18.39 13.61 35.86
CA LEU A 16 19.18 12.84 34.90
C LEU A 16 19.51 11.43 35.39
N VAL A 17 19.83 11.27 36.68
CA VAL A 17 20.05 9.94 37.29
C VAL A 17 18.77 9.11 37.30
N PHE A 18 17.64 9.70 37.66
CA PHE A 18 16.34 9.01 37.61
C PHE A 18 15.94 8.62 36.19
N ALA A 19 16.18 9.49 35.20
CA ALA A 19 15.95 9.19 33.80
C ALA A 19 16.85 8.05 33.30
N TYR A 20 18.14 8.05 33.65
CA TYR A 20 19.06 6.95 33.33
C TYR A 20 18.63 5.62 33.94
N LYS A 21 18.06 5.63 35.14
CA LYS A 21 17.53 4.42 35.79
C LYS A 21 16.21 3.91 35.20
N GLN A 22 15.46 4.74 34.46
CA GLN A 22 14.20 4.33 33.80
C GLN A 22 14.42 3.68 32.43
N ALA A 23 15.62 3.79 31.84
CA ALA A 23 15.92 3.26 30.52
C ALA A 23 16.02 1.72 30.36
N PRO A 24 16.18 0.85 31.39
CA PRO A 24 16.52 -0.56 31.13
C PRO A 24 15.33 -1.51 31.27
N ASN A 25 14.14 -1.18 30.73
CA ASN A 25 13.03 -2.14 30.58
C ASN A 25 12.07 -1.72 29.45
N GLU A 26 12.57 -1.24 28.30
CA GLU A 26 11.75 -1.38 27.09
C GLU A 26 11.68 -2.88 26.80
N PRO A 27 10.51 -3.52 26.87
CA PRO A 27 10.39 -4.90 26.40
C PRO A 27 10.83 -4.90 24.94
N ASP A 28 11.69 -5.84 24.57
CA ASP A 28 12.08 -6.01 23.18
C ASP A 28 10.79 -6.14 22.37
N LEU A 29 10.56 -5.20 21.44
CA LEU A 29 9.44 -5.30 20.53
C LEU A 29 9.78 -6.46 19.62
N GLU A 30 9.39 -7.68 20.01
CA GLU A 30 9.36 -8.81 19.10
C GLU A 30 8.48 -8.40 17.92
N LYS A 31 9.13 -7.96 16.84
CA LYS A 31 8.50 -7.79 15.54
C LYS A 31 7.80 -9.13 15.29
N PRO A 32 6.47 -9.16 15.08
CA PRO A 32 5.80 -10.42 14.77
C PRO A 32 6.58 -11.12 13.67
N GLU A 33 7.02 -12.35 13.93
CA GLU A 33 7.75 -13.16 12.94
C GLU A 33 6.96 -13.11 11.63
N GLU A 34 7.50 -12.42 10.62
CA GLU A 34 6.85 -12.20 9.32
C GLU A 34 6.72 -13.51 8.50
N ASP A 35 7.10 -14.66 9.07
CA ASP A 35 7.22 -15.92 8.34
C ASP A 35 6.08 -16.91 8.57
N ILE A 36 5.15 -16.69 9.52
CA ILE A 36 4.03 -17.63 9.77
C ILE A 36 2.71 -17.27 9.08
N ILE A 37 2.59 -16.07 8.50
CA ILE A 37 1.38 -15.66 7.75
C ILE A 37 1.59 -15.69 6.23
N SER A 38 2.85 -15.64 5.76
CA SER A 38 3.16 -15.59 4.31
C SER A 38 2.64 -16.81 3.53
N ASP A 39 2.66 -17.99 4.13
CA ASP A 39 2.30 -19.24 3.44
C ASP A 39 0.82 -19.66 3.57
N GLN A 40 0.02 -18.95 4.37
CA GLN A 40 -1.40 -19.30 4.61
C GLN A 40 -2.40 -18.25 4.13
N ILE A 41 -1.94 -17.08 3.69
CA ILE A 41 -2.78 -16.24 2.82
C ILE A 41 -2.77 -16.96 1.47
N PRO A 42 -3.89 -17.51 0.97
CA PRO A 42 -3.93 -17.95 -0.41
C PRO A 42 -3.58 -16.73 -1.24
N THR A 43 -2.37 -16.71 -1.84
CA THR A 43 -2.05 -15.77 -2.90
C THR A 43 -3.13 -16.03 -3.93
N PRO A 44 -4.11 -15.12 -4.10
CA PRO A 44 -5.28 -15.48 -4.88
C PRO A 44 -4.78 -15.68 -6.30
N GLU A 45 -4.86 -16.92 -6.76
CA GLU A 45 -4.34 -17.41 -8.03
C GLU A 45 -4.69 -16.37 -9.10
N GLU A 46 -3.69 -15.70 -9.65
CA GLU A 46 -3.92 -14.75 -10.74
C GLU A 46 -4.38 -15.57 -11.93
N GLY A 47 -5.70 -15.63 -12.14
CA GLY A 47 -6.28 -16.26 -13.31
C GLY A 47 -5.80 -15.60 -14.60
N GLU A 48 -6.05 -16.26 -15.73
CA GLU A 48 -5.66 -15.77 -17.05
C GLU A 48 -6.04 -14.29 -17.24
N PRO A 49 -5.12 -13.44 -17.71
CA PRO A 49 -5.40 -12.03 -17.88
C PRO A 49 -6.47 -11.81 -18.96
N ILE A 50 -7.42 -10.93 -18.67
CA ILE A 50 -8.39 -10.46 -19.65
C ILE A 50 -7.69 -9.38 -20.50
N VAL A 51 -7.49 -9.67 -21.79
CA VAL A 51 -6.77 -8.80 -22.73
C VAL A 51 -7.76 -7.94 -23.52
N SER A 52 -7.46 -6.64 -23.65
CA SER A 52 -8.26 -5.71 -24.46
C SER A 52 -8.20 -6.03 -25.95
N GLU A 53 -9.17 -5.55 -26.73
CA GLU A 53 -9.18 -5.72 -28.21
C GLU A 53 -7.91 -5.19 -28.88
N SER A 54 -7.37 -4.08 -28.37
CA SER A 54 -6.10 -3.49 -28.84
C SER A 54 -4.85 -4.27 -28.40
N GLY A 55 -4.99 -5.21 -27.46
CA GLY A 55 -3.86 -5.92 -26.83
C GLY A 55 -3.01 -5.08 -25.87
N ASN A 56 -3.35 -3.81 -25.67
CA ASN A 56 -2.52 -2.85 -24.92
C ASN A 56 -2.83 -2.78 -23.43
N ILE A 57 -3.93 -3.38 -22.97
CA ILE A 57 -4.28 -3.47 -21.56
C ILE A 57 -4.62 -4.91 -21.24
N LYS A 58 -4.01 -5.44 -20.18
CA LYS A 58 -4.29 -6.77 -19.66
C LYS A 58 -4.65 -6.66 -18.19
N VAL A 59 -5.83 -7.14 -17.82
CA VAL A 59 -6.35 -7.05 -16.47
C VAL A 59 -6.28 -8.43 -15.81
N THR A 60 -5.55 -8.53 -14.71
CA THR A 60 -5.46 -9.76 -13.90
C THR A 60 -6.44 -9.72 -12.73
N ARG A 61 -6.92 -8.54 -12.32
CA ARG A 61 -8.01 -8.40 -11.34
C ARG A 61 -8.94 -7.23 -11.62
N PRO A 62 -10.25 -7.36 -11.32
CA PRO A 62 -10.92 -8.57 -10.84
C PRO A 62 -11.04 -9.63 -11.95
N GLN A 63 -11.19 -10.91 -11.56
CA GLN A 63 -11.41 -12.00 -12.50
C GLN A 63 -12.88 -12.05 -12.92
N LYS A 64 -13.15 -12.58 -14.12
CA LYS A 64 -14.53 -12.70 -14.63
C LYS A 64 -15.37 -13.56 -13.69
N ASP A 65 -16.64 -13.18 -13.53
CA ASP A 65 -17.64 -13.91 -12.74
C ASP A 65 -17.30 -14.03 -11.23
N THR A 66 -16.37 -13.20 -10.74
CA THR A 66 -16.05 -13.12 -9.31
C THR A 66 -16.91 -12.08 -8.60
N VAL A 67 -17.27 -12.38 -7.35
CA VAL A 67 -17.91 -11.41 -6.45
C VAL A 67 -16.83 -10.47 -5.92
N ALA A 68 -16.91 -9.19 -6.29
CA ALA A 68 -16.04 -8.15 -5.78
C ALA A 68 -16.78 -7.28 -4.76
N THR A 69 -16.09 -6.88 -3.69
CA THR A 69 -16.60 -5.97 -2.66
C THR A 69 -15.91 -4.61 -2.76
N SER A 70 -16.62 -3.53 -2.46
CA SER A 70 -16.02 -2.18 -2.45
C SER A 70 -15.05 -2.03 -1.26
N PRO A 71 -13.83 -1.47 -1.46
CA PRO A 71 -13.27 -1.02 -2.72
C PRO A 71 -12.78 -2.17 -3.62
N ILE A 72 -12.98 -2.04 -4.93
CA ILE A 72 -12.57 -3.05 -5.90
C ILE A 72 -11.12 -2.78 -6.35
N LEU A 73 -10.26 -3.78 -6.25
CA LEU A 73 -8.90 -3.72 -6.80
C LEU A 73 -8.91 -4.06 -8.29
N VAL A 74 -8.50 -3.09 -9.10
CA VAL A 74 -8.23 -3.26 -10.53
C VAL A 74 -6.72 -3.32 -10.74
N LYS A 75 -6.20 -4.47 -11.16
CA LYS A 75 -4.75 -4.72 -11.33
C LYS A 75 -4.48 -5.31 -12.69
N GLY A 76 -3.34 -4.96 -13.26
CA GLY A 76 -2.89 -5.53 -14.52
C GLY A 76 -1.60 -4.91 -15.03
N GLU A 77 -1.42 -5.02 -16.34
CA GLU A 77 -0.36 -4.35 -17.08
C GLU A 77 -0.95 -3.60 -18.28
N ALA A 78 -0.36 -2.45 -18.59
CA ALA A 78 -0.78 -1.63 -19.71
C ALA A 78 0.41 -1.02 -20.43
N ARG A 79 0.26 -0.87 -21.75
CA ARG A 79 1.14 -0.15 -22.64
C ARG A 79 0.31 0.84 -23.44
N VAL A 80 0.15 2.03 -22.90
CA VAL A 80 -0.69 3.09 -23.48
C VAL A 80 0.14 4.37 -23.64
N PHE A 81 -0.37 5.31 -24.44
CA PHE A 81 0.29 6.59 -24.67
C PHE A 81 0.50 7.33 -23.33
N GLU A 82 1.74 7.74 -23.05
CA GLU A 82 2.15 8.38 -21.78
C GLU A 82 1.79 7.57 -20.52
N GLY A 83 1.54 6.26 -20.65
CA GLY A 83 1.19 5.38 -19.55
C GLY A 83 -0.16 5.66 -18.87
N THR A 84 -0.91 6.68 -19.29
CA THR A 84 -2.11 7.16 -18.59
C THR A 84 -3.40 6.69 -19.28
N PHE A 85 -4.37 6.25 -18.48
CA PHE A 85 -5.67 5.79 -18.98
C PHE A 85 -6.78 5.96 -17.93
N GLN A 86 -8.04 5.78 -18.35
CA GLN A 86 -9.20 5.86 -17.47
C GLN A 86 -9.75 4.46 -17.13
N ILE A 87 -10.10 4.26 -15.87
CA ILE A 87 -10.85 3.11 -15.37
C ILE A 87 -12.28 3.57 -15.09
N HIS A 88 -13.27 2.93 -15.71
CA HIS A 88 -14.69 3.17 -15.43
C HIS A 88 -15.32 1.91 -14.85
N LEU A 89 -15.89 2.02 -13.65
CA LEU A 89 -16.77 0.99 -13.09
C LEU A 89 -18.18 1.23 -13.64
N LYS A 90 -18.75 0.22 -14.32
CA LYS A 90 -20.09 0.31 -14.91
C LYS A 90 -21.03 -0.73 -14.32
N ASP A 91 -22.31 -0.39 -14.24
CA ASP A 91 -23.37 -1.36 -13.94
C ASP A 91 -23.73 -2.21 -15.17
N ALA A 92 -24.67 -3.14 -15.00
CA ALA A 92 -25.13 -4.01 -16.08
C ALA A 92 -25.83 -3.27 -17.24
N ASN A 93 -26.32 -2.05 -17.00
CA ASN A 93 -26.95 -1.20 -18.03
C ASN A 93 -25.92 -0.28 -18.72
N GLY A 94 -24.66 -0.32 -18.29
CA GLY A 94 -23.58 0.52 -18.81
C GLY A 94 -23.47 1.89 -18.16
N ALA A 95 -24.25 2.19 -17.10
CA ALA A 95 -24.13 3.42 -16.35
C ALA A 95 -22.81 3.43 -15.57
N ILE A 96 -22.06 4.54 -15.64
CA ILE A 96 -20.80 4.70 -14.90
C ILE A 96 -21.14 4.95 -13.43
N LEU A 97 -20.73 4.03 -12.57
CA LEU A 97 -20.85 4.14 -11.12
C LEU A 97 -19.68 4.92 -10.52
N SER A 98 -18.48 4.79 -11.12
CA SER A 98 -17.24 5.39 -10.63
C SER A 98 -16.21 5.49 -11.74
N GLU A 99 -15.33 6.48 -11.65
CA GLU A 99 -14.25 6.71 -12.61
C GLU A 99 -12.95 7.06 -11.88
N LYS A 100 -11.82 6.63 -12.46
CA LYS A 100 -10.49 6.91 -11.93
C LYS A 100 -9.47 7.01 -13.06
N THR A 101 -8.59 8.00 -12.98
CA THR A 101 -7.38 8.07 -13.81
C THR A 101 -6.31 7.16 -13.21
N ALA A 102 -5.72 6.31 -14.04
CA ALA A 102 -4.67 5.39 -13.66
C ALA A 102 -3.43 5.58 -14.53
N MET A 103 -2.27 5.21 -14.00
CA MET A 103 -0.99 5.27 -14.71
C MET A 103 -0.29 3.92 -14.61
N ALA A 104 0.16 3.42 -15.75
CA ALA A 104 1.00 2.24 -15.85
C ALA A 104 2.45 2.58 -15.50
N ASN A 105 3.05 1.80 -14.60
CA ASN A 105 4.46 1.94 -14.24
C ASN A 105 5.32 1.14 -15.23
N ALA A 106 5.56 1.72 -16.41
CA ALA A 106 6.37 1.12 -17.47
C ALA A 106 7.85 1.52 -17.35
N PRO A 107 8.80 0.60 -17.62
CA PRO A 107 10.22 0.91 -17.57
C PRO A 107 10.67 1.84 -18.71
N ASP A 108 9.99 1.81 -19.85
CA ASP A 108 10.24 2.68 -21.01
C ASP A 108 8.97 2.84 -21.87
N MET A 109 9.00 3.79 -22.81
CA MET A 109 7.94 4.04 -23.77
C MET A 109 7.76 2.85 -24.71
N GLY A 110 6.53 2.35 -24.81
CA GLY A 110 6.24 1.19 -25.65
C GLY A 110 6.50 -0.16 -24.98
N GLU A 111 6.82 -0.17 -23.69
CA GLU A 111 6.85 -1.36 -22.85
C GLU A 111 5.58 -1.48 -21.99
N PHE A 112 5.27 -2.70 -21.54
CA PHE A 112 4.21 -2.91 -20.56
C PHE A 112 4.65 -2.44 -19.18
N GLY A 113 3.76 -1.72 -18.51
CA GLY A 113 3.92 -1.29 -17.13
C GLY A 113 2.81 -1.83 -16.24
N SER A 114 3.15 -2.25 -15.03
CA SER A 114 2.15 -2.70 -14.04
C SER A 114 1.31 -1.53 -13.54
N PHE A 115 0.04 -1.78 -13.24
CA PHE A 115 -0.82 -0.85 -12.51
C PHE A 115 -1.66 -1.59 -11.48
N GLY A 116 -2.09 -0.88 -10.44
CA GLY A 116 -2.94 -1.41 -9.38
C GLY A 116 -3.68 -0.29 -8.69
N GLU A 117 -4.98 -0.18 -8.94
CA GLU A 117 -5.81 0.91 -8.46
C GLU A 117 -7.05 0.40 -7.74
N LEU A 118 -7.38 1.02 -6.61
CA LEU A 118 -8.66 0.81 -5.93
C LEU A 118 -9.72 1.75 -6.52
N ILE A 119 -10.87 1.21 -6.92
CA ILE A 119 -12.04 1.97 -7.36
C ILE A 119 -13.20 1.76 -6.39
N LEU A 120 -13.95 2.83 -6.11
CA LEU A 120 -15.00 2.90 -5.10
C LEU A 120 -16.38 2.96 -5.73
#